data_AF-A0A1H4I713-F1
#
_entry.id   AF-A0A1H4I713-F1
#
_cell.length_a   1.000
_cell.length_b   1.000
_cell.length_c   1.000
_cell.angle_alpha   90.00
_cell.angle_beta   90.00
_cell.angle_gamma   90.00
#
_symmetry.space_group_name_H-M   'P 1'
#
loop_
_entity.id
_entity.type
_entity.pdbx_description
1 polymer ?
#
loop_
_entity_poly.entity_id
_entity_poly.type
_entity_poly.pdbx_seq_one_letter_code
_entity_poly.pdbx_strand_id
1 'polypeptide(L)'
;MTKPIDAVPTTYAGTRFRSRLEADWAITLNGLGIAWDYEPELITLPSGTQYVPDFWLPEIGTWLEVKGPHTPRREKATELGNARACGCTGVCSCRWRGGQLVLLGWPSHRSPNQIGYRGRWGHAWWASAYGASAYLTECPSCARAQWVTLRRPWRCRSCRASLGATPRFYSPAEQLIRFGEGASLTSARVDEDIRRLAEEERLADAGDDEPGDW
;
A
#
# COMPACT_ATOMS: atom_id res chain seq x y z
N MET A 1 -3.50 16.51 -30.57
CA MET A 1 -2.31 16.29 -29.70
C MET A 1 -2.62 16.88 -28.34
N THR A 2 -2.92 16.04 -27.35
CA THR A 2 -3.14 16.50 -25.96
C THR A 2 -1.78 16.83 -25.35
N LYS A 3 -1.62 18.07 -24.91
CA LYS A 3 -0.43 18.55 -24.19
C LYS A 3 -0.23 17.66 -22.95
N PRO A 4 0.98 17.15 -22.66
CA PRO A 4 1.24 16.49 -21.39
C PRO A 4 0.82 17.45 -20.26
N ILE A 5 0.02 16.97 -19.32
CA ILE A 5 -0.25 17.74 -18.10
C ILE A 5 1.06 17.71 -17.33
N ASP A 6 1.72 18.85 -17.25
CA ASP A 6 2.95 18.98 -16.47
C ASP A 6 2.63 18.63 -15.01
N ALA A 7 3.42 17.73 -14.45
CA ALA A 7 3.29 17.35 -13.05
C ALA A 7 3.55 18.59 -12.18
N VAL A 8 2.64 18.86 -11.23
CA VAL A 8 2.78 19.99 -10.30
C VAL A 8 3.63 19.52 -9.10
N PRO A 9 4.84 20.08 -8.90
CA PRO A 9 5.63 19.75 -7.72
C PRO A 9 4.88 20.15 -6.45
N THR A 10 4.87 19.28 -5.45
CA THR A 10 4.08 19.46 -4.23
C THR A 10 4.97 19.22 -3.01
N THR A 11 4.84 20.04 -1.96
CA THR A 11 5.59 19.85 -0.71
C THR A 11 4.70 19.23 0.35
N TYR A 12 5.17 18.16 0.99
CA TYR A 12 4.50 17.52 2.12
C TYR A 12 5.54 16.94 3.08
N ALA A 13 5.30 17.07 4.40
CA ALA A 13 6.20 16.59 5.46
C ALA A 13 7.67 17.03 5.31
N GLY A 14 7.91 18.24 4.77
CA GLY A 14 9.26 18.76 4.52
C GLY A 14 9.93 18.26 3.23
N THR A 15 9.29 17.34 2.49
CA THR A 15 9.79 16.77 1.24
C THR A 15 9.11 17.41 0.04
N ARG A 16 9.90 17.75 -1.01
CA ARG A 16 9.40 18.28 -2.28
C ARG A 16 9.28 17.15 -3.31
N PHE A 17 8.06 16.78 -3.63
CA PHE A 17 7.71 15.75 -4.61
C PHE A 17 7.67 16.31 -6.02
N ARG A 18 7.98 15.47 -7.02
CA ARG A 18 7.92 15.80 -8.45
C ARG A 18 6.48 15.93 -8.95
N SER A 19 5.55 15.25 -8.30
CA SER A 19 4.13 15.34 -8.62
C SER A 19 3.23 15.41 -7.38
N ARG A 20 2.03 15.97 -7.56
CA ARG A 20 0.97 15.91 -6.55
C ARG A 20 0.60 14.47 -6.17
N LEU A 21 0.59 13.56 -7.15
CA LEU A 21 0.22 12.16 -6.92
C LEU A 21 1.22 11.45 -6.00
N GLU A 22 2.51 11.73 -6.13
CA GLU A 22 3.51 11.23 -5.19
C GLU A 22 3.29 11.79 -3.78
N ALA A 23 3.00 13.09 -3.64
CA ALA A 23 2.69 13.67 -2.34
C ALA A 23 1.42 13.05 -1.71
N ASP A 24 0.40 12.78 -2.51
CA ASP A 24 -0.83 12.09 -2.11
C ASP A 24 -0.55 10.65 -1.63
N TRP A 25 0.39 9.93 -2.27
CA TRP A 25 0.88 8.63 -1.78
C TRP A 25 1.66 8.74 -0.48
N ALA A 26 2.49 9.78 -0.30
CA ALA A 26 3.17 10.02 0.97
C ALA A 26 2.18 10.31 2.12
N ILE A 27 1.12 11.07 1.86
CA ILE A 27 0.01 11.28 2.81
C ILE A 27 -0.67 9.95 3.14
N THR A 28 -0.94 9.12 2.13
CA THR A 28 -1.56 7.79 2.31
C THR A 28 -0.69 6.89 3.19
N LEU A 29 0.62 6.84 2.94
CA LEU A 29 1.56 6.06 3.74
C LEU A 29 1.63 6.55 5.19
N ASN A 30 1.64 7.86 5.40
CA ASN A 30 1.56 8.44 6.75
C ASN A 30 0.25 8.10 7.46
N GLY A 31 -0.88 8.10 6.74
CA GLY A 31 -2.18 7.68 7.27
C GLY A 31 -2.23 6.19 7.64
N LEU A 32 -1.37 5.37 7.04
CA LEU A 32 -1.18 3.95 7.40
C LEU A 32 -0.10 3.74 8.48
N GLY A 33 0.53 4.80 8.97
CA GLY A 33 1.65 4.70 9.90
C GLY A 33 2.91 4.03 9.31
N ILE A 34 3.07 4.07 7.98
CA ILE A 34 4.19 3.44 7.28
C ILE A 34 5.27 4.49 7.00
N ALA A 35 6.46 4.29 7.57
CA ALA A 35 7.63 5.12 7.28
C ALA A 35 8.10 4.95 5.83
N TRP A 36 8.52 6.06 5.20
CA TRP A 36 8.94 6.11 3.81
C TRP A 36 10.15 7.02 3.59
N ASP A 37 10.99 6.63 2.63
CA ASP A 37 12.05 7.44 2.05
C ASP A 37 11.66 7.76 0.60
N TYR A 38 11.72 9.03 0.20
CA TYR A 38 11.42 9.48 -1.16
C TYR A 38 12.68 9.53 -2.01
N GLU A 39 12.64 8.95 -3.21
CA GLU A 39 13.78 8.84 -4.15
C GLU A 39 15.09 8.41 -3.46
N PRO A 40 15.08 7.27 -2.75
CA PRO A 40 16.10 6.92 -1.78
C PRO A 40 17.49 6.76 -2.38
N GLU A 41 17.58 6.19 -3.59
CA GLU A 41 18.86 5.98 -4.28
C GLU A 41 18.67 5.67 -5.78
N LEU A 42 19.76 5.85 -6.53
CA LEU A 42 19.89 5.42 -7.93
C LEU A 42 20.27 3.94 -7.99
N ILE A 43 19.42 3.10 -8.58
CA ILE A 43 19.63 1.67 -8.74
C ILE A 43 20.03 1.36 -10.18
N THR A 44 21.05 0.51 -10.35
CA THR A 44 21.36 -0.11 -11.65
C THR A 44 20.60 -1.43 -11.75
N LEU A 45 19.67 -1.52 -12.69
CA LEU A 45 18.87 -2.71 -12.94
C LEU A 45 19.70 -3.79 -13.67
N PRO A 46 19.29 -5.08 -13.63
CA PRO A 46 19.96 -6.16 -14.37
C PRO A 46 20.22 -5.87 -15.86
N SER A 47 19.34 -5.10 -16.51
CA SER A 47 19.46 -4.63 -17.88
C SER A 47 20.56 -3.58 -18.10
N GLY A 48 21.20 -3.11 -17.04
CA GLY A 48 22.12 -1.95 -17.05
C GLY A 48 21.41 -0.60 -16.96
N THR A 49 20.07 -0.59 -16.93
CA THR A 49 19.29 0.64 -16.87
C THR A 49 19.41 1.30 -15.49
N GLN A 50 19.72 2.61 -15.47
CA GLN A 50 19.63 3.41 -14.26
C GLN A 50 18.18 3.79 -13.93
N TYR A 51 17.77 3.59 -12.68
CA TYR A 51 16.40 3.76 -12.21
C TYR A 51 16.38 4.28 -10.77
N VAL A 52 15.60 5.33 -10.52
CA VAL A 52 15.28 5.85 -9.18
C VAL A 52 13.82 5.50 -8.91
N PRO A 53 13.51 4.58 -7.97
CA PRO A 53 12.14 4.34 -7.53
C PRO A 53 11.61 5.52 -6.72
N ASP A 54 10.30 5.75 -6.76
CA ASP A 54 9.70 6.90 -6.06
C ASP A 54 9.80 6.76 -4.52
N PHE A 55 9.53 5.58 -3.97
CA PHE A 55 9.52 5.35 -2.51
C PHE A 55 10.18 4.04 -2.09
N TRP A 56 10.83 4.08 -0.93
CA TRP A 56 11.26 2.92 -0.16
C TRP A 56 10.62 2.90 1.22
N LEU A 57 10.09 1.74 1.63
CA LEU A 57 9.40 1.52 2.90
C LEU A 57 10.26 0.57 3.76
N PRO A 58 11.26 1.10 4.50
CA PRO A 58 12.34 0.31 5.08
C PRO A 58 11.89 -0.71 6.12
N GLU A 59 10.85 -0.41 6.91
CA GLU A 59 10.39 -1.30 7.97
C GLU A 59 9.76 -2.59 7.43
N ILE A 60 9.18 -2.53 6.23
CA ILE A 60 8.42 -3.63 5.62
C ILE A 60 9.04 -4.12 4.32
N GLY A 61 10.18 -3.58 3.90
CA GLY A 61 10.94 -4.07 2.76
C GLY A 61 10.15 -3.99 1.46
N THR A 62 9.57 -2.82 1.19
CA THR A 62 8.66 -2.62 0.06
C THR A 62 9.05 -1.35 -0.67
N TRP A 63 9.18 -1.42 -1.99
CA TRP A 63 9.29 -0.28 -2.87
C TRP A 63 7.90 0.09 -3.37
N LEU A 64 7.67 1.37 -3.61
CA LEU A 64 6.43 1.86 -4.23
C LEU A 64 6.81 2.81 -5.37
N GLU A 65 6.25 2.53 -6.54
CA GLU A 65 6.37 3.33 -7.75
C GLU A 65 5.00 3.88 -8.12
N VAL A 66 4.90 5.20 -8.21
CA VAL A 66 3.68 5.94 -8.48
C VAL A 66 3.49 6.08 -9.99
N LYS A 67 2.31 5.66 -10.47
CA LYS A 67 1.95 5.66 -11.89
C LYS A 67 0.74 6.52 -12.15
N GLY A 68 0.90 7.50 -13.04
CA GLY A 68 -0.21 8.31 -13.54
C GLY A 68 -1.22 7.49 -14.36
N PRO A 69 -2.44 8.01 -14.57
CA PRO A 69 -3.55 7.29 -15.22
C PRO A 69 -3.26 6.86 -16.66
N HIS A 70 -2.33 7.52 -17.34
CA HIS A 70 -1.95 7.27 -18.73
C HIS A 70 -0.49 6.81 -18.90
N THR A 71 0.19 6.44 -17.81
CA THR A 71 1.59 6.01 -17.84
C THR A 71 1.70 4.53 -17.42
N PRO A 72 1.46 3.59 -18.34
CA PRO A 72 1.46 2.16 -18.02
C PRO A 72 2.85 1.53 -18.02
N ARG A 73 3.94 2.31 -18.21
CA ARG A 73 5.31 1.77 -18.23
C ARG A 73 5.68 1.22 -16.86
N ARG A 74 5.69 -0.10 -16.77
CA ARG A 74 5.95 -0.87 -15.54
C ARG A 74 7.27 -1.62 -15.61
N GLU A 75 7.94 -1.62 -16.76
CA GLU A 75 9.06 -2.50 -17.09
C GLU A 75 10.18 -2.40 -16.05
N LYS A 76 10.58 -1.17 -15.69
CA LYS A 76 11.63 -0.93 -14.67
C LYS A 76 11.22 -1.42 -13.28
N ALA A 77 9.97 -1.17 -12.87
CA ALA A 77 9.45 -1.61 -11.58
C ALA A 77 9.29 -3.13 -11.53
N THR A 78 8.86 -3.76 -12.63
CA THR A 78 8.80 -5.21 -12.79
C THR A 78 10.19 -5.84 -12.74
N GLU A 79 11.17 -5.23 -13.41
CA GLU A 79 12.56 -5.68 -13.40
C GLU A 79 13.17 -5.57 -11.99
N LEU A 80 12.97 -4.44 -11.30
CA LEU A 80 13.35 -4.29 -9.90
C LEU A 80 12.67 -5.36 -9.02
N GLY A 81 11.37 -5.58 -9.24
CA GLY A 81 10.61 -6.59 -8.49
C GLY A 81 11.15 -7.99 -8.67
N ASN A 82 11.52 -8.37 -9.89
CA ASN A 82 12.18 -9.64 -10.17
C ASN A 82 13.55 -9.72 -9.48
N ALA A 83 14.37 -8.68 -9.60
CA ALA A 83 15.71 -8.64 -9.03
C ALA A 83 15.73 -8.68 -7.49
N ARG A 84 14.67 -8.19 -6.83
CA ARG A 84 14.56 -8.14 -5.37
C ARG A 84 13.68 -9.23 -4.76
N ALA A 85 13.03 -10.04 -5.58
CA ALA A 85 12.25 -11.18 -5.14
C ALA A 85 13.14 -12.26 -4.50
N CYS A 86 12.55 -13.06 -3.62
CA CYS A 86 13.27 -14.19 -3.02
C CYS A 86 13.53 -15.31 -4.04
N GLY A 87 14.80 -15.69 -4.18
CA GLY A 87 15.24 -16.86 -4.94
C GLY A 87 15.50 -18.12 -4.10
N CYS A 88 15.17 -18.13 -2.80
CA CYS A 88 15.38 -19.31 -1.95
C CYS A 88 14.56 -20.51 -2.46
N THR A 89 15.19 -21.67 -2.57
CA THR A 89 14.57 -22.94 -2.98
C THR A 89 14.03 -23.77 -1.81
N GLY A 90 14.36 -23.39 -0.58
CA GLY A 90 13.92 -24.04 0.66
C GLY A 90 13.33 -23.05 1.66
N VAL A 91 13.67 -23.21 2.94
CA VAL A 91 13.24 -22.27 3.98
C VAL A 91 13.81 -20.88 3.68
N CYS A 92 12.92 -19.90 3.48
CA CYS A 92 13.30 -18.53 3.17
C CYS A 92 14.06 -17.90 4.36
N SER A 93 15.31 -17.50 4.11
CA SER A 93 16.21 -16.82 5.06
C SER A 93 16.32 -15.31 4.80
N CYS A 94 15.60 -14.79 3.79
CA CYS A 94 15.62 -13.37 3.45
C CYS A 94 15.19 -12.50 4.65
N ARG A 95 15.80 -11.30 4.77
CA ARG A 95 15.43 -10.32 5.80
C ARG A 95 13.93 -10.10 5.88
N TRP A 96 13.32 -9.90 4.70
CA TRP A 96 11.88 -9.91 4.48
C TRP A 96 11.51 -11.21 3.78
N ARG A 97 10.62 -12.00 4.40
CA ARG A 97 10.21 -13.30 3.87
C ARG A 97 9.57 -13.13 2.49
N GLY A 98 10.03 -13.90 1.52
CA GLY A 98 9.61 -13.75 0.12
C GLY A 98 10.36 -12.67 -0.68
N GLY A 99 11.37 -12.03 -0.07
CA GLY A 99 12.16 -10.96 -0.71
C GLY A 99 11.52 -9.60 -0.47
N GLN A 100 12.05 -8.56 -1.13
CA GLN A 100 11.40 -7.25 -1.12
C GLN A 100 10.20 -7.26 -2.06
N LEU A 101 9.20 -6.43 -1.77
CA LEU A 101 8.07 -6.19 -2.68
C LEU A 101 8.32 -4.93 -3.49
N VAL A 102 7.77 -4.88 -4.70
CA VAL A 102 7.67 -3.65 -5.49
C VAL A 102 6.21 -3.47 -5.84
N LEU A 103 5.62 -2.39 -5.37
CA LEU A 103 4.23 -2.02 -5.62
C LEU A 103 4.18 -0.92 -6.68
N LEU A 104 3.12 -0.96 -7.45
CA LEU A 104 2.69 0.13 -8.31
C LEU A 104 1.51 0.81 -7.61
N GLY A 105 1.57 2.12 -7.43
CA GLY A 105 0.51 2.94 -6.86
C GLY A 105 -0.12 3.85 -7.90
N TRP A 106 -1.45 3.86 -8.00
CA TRP A 106 -2.18 4.70 -8.95
C TRP A 106 -2.94 5.83 -8.24
N PRO A 107 -3.47 6.82 -9.00
CA PRO A 107 -4.49 7.71 -8.48
C PRO A 107 -5.65 6.92 -7.90
N SER A 108 -6.37 7.57 -7.00
CA SER A 108 -7.54 6.97 -6.41
C SER A 108 -8.53 6.46 -7.45
N HIS A 109 -9.02 5.24 -7.27
CA HIS A 109 -10.13 4.74 -8.07
C HIS A 109 -11.43 5.36 -7.55
N ARG A 110 -12.19 6.08 -8.39
CA ARG A 110 -13.58 6.47 -8.05
C ARG A 110 -14.45 5.22 -8.17
N SER A 111 -15.35 4.98 -7.23
CA SER A 111 -16.25 3.82 -7.29
C SER A 111 -17.05 3.83 -8.61
N PRO A 112 -16.96 2.78 -9.45
CA PRO A 112 -17.72 2.71 -10.70
C PRO A 112 -19.22 2.42 -10.45
N ASN A 113 -19.60 1.99 -9.24
CA ASN A 113 -20.94 1.45 -8.96
C ASN A 113 -21.91 2.44 -8.27
N GLN A 114 -21.60 3.73 -8.22
CA GLN A 114 -22.59 4.75 -7.82
C GLN A 114 -22.59 5.92 -8.81
N ILE A 115 -23.49 5.85 -9.78
CA ILE A 115 -23.82 6.99 -10.65
C ILE A 115 -24.28 8.13 -9.74
N GLY A 116 -23.47 9.20 -9.66
CA GLY A 116 -23.76 10.39 -8.85
C GLY A 116 -22.98 10.53 -7.53
N TYR A 117 -22.28 9.50 -7.05
CA TYR A 117 -21.45 9.63 -5.84
C TYR A 117 -20.06 10.19 -6.17
N ARG A 118 -19.88 11.49 -5.95
CA ARG A 118 -18.55 12.11 -5.88
C ARG A 118 -18.05 11.97 -4.46
N GLY A 119 -17.49 10.81 -4.11
CA GLY A 119 -16.75 10.65 -2.86
C GLY A 119 -15.80 11.84 -2.69
N ARG A 120 -15.86 12.49 -1.52
CA ARG A 120 -15.02 13.64 -1.18
C ARG A 120 -13.52 13.29 -1.20
N TRP A 121 -13.24 11.98 -1.12
CA TRP A 121 -11.94 11.32 -1.07
C TRP A 121 -12.02 10.04 -1.92
N GLY A 122 -10.97 9.71 -2.65
CA GLY A 122 -10.85 8.41 -3.31
C GLY A 122 -10.12 7.34 -2.47
N HIS A 123 -9.97 6.13 -3.01
CA HIS A 123 -9.35 4.99 -2.33
C HIS A 123 -8.01 4.60 -2.95
N ALA A 124 -7.04 4.22 -2.11
CA ALA A 124 -5.72 3.81 -2.54
C ALA A 124 -5.83 2.57 -3.45
N TRP A 125 -5.15 2.63 -4.60
CA TRP A 125 -5.18 1.56 -5.59
C TRP A 125 -3.76 1.12 -5.91
N TRP A 126 -3.47 -0.17 -5.69
CA TRP A 126 -2.13 -0.72 -5.87
C TRP A 126 -2.15 -2.06 -6.61
N ALA A 127 -0.97 -2.49 -7.06
CA ALA A 127 -0.72 -3.84 -7.53
C ALA A 127 0.76 -4.20 -7.34
N SER A 128 1.08 -5.49 -7.33
CA SER A 128 2.48 -5.94 -7.38
C SER A 128 3.05 -5.68 -8.78
N ALA A 129 4.24 -5.10 -8.86
CA ALA A 129 4.96 -4.93 -10.13
C ALA A 129 5.50 -6.27 -10.67
N TYR A 130 5.75 -7.23 -9.79
CA TYR A 130 6.24 -8.56 -10.11
C TYR A 130 5.72 -9.61 -9.11
N GLY A 131 5.45 -10.81 -9.59
CA GLY A 131 5.07 -11.95 -8.76
C GLY A 131 3.62 -11.92 -8.27
N ALA A 132 3.39 -12.45 -7.07
CA ALA A 132 2.04 -12.61 -6.51
C ALA A 132 1.44 -11.27 -6.08
N SER A 133 0.10 -11.18 -6.13
CA SER A 133 -0.65 -10.01 -5.63
C SER A 133 -0.33 -9.71 -4.17
N ALA A 134 -0.27 -8.41 -3.87
CA ALA A 134 -0.03 -7.88 -2.54
C ALA A 134 -1.33 -7.38 -1.90
N TYR A 135 -1.49 -7.68 -0.62
CA TYR A 135 -2.65 -7.35 0.19
C TYR A 135 -2.19 -6.60 1.43
N LEU A 136 -2.93 -5.56 1.81
CA LEU A 136 -2.63 -4.82 3.02
C LEU A 136 -3.17 -5.60 4.22
N THR A 137 -2.44 -5.59 5.34
CA THR A 137 -2.86 -6.18 6.61
C THR A 137 -2.14 -5.49 7.76
N GLU A 138 -2.65 -5.62 8.96
CA GLU A 138 -1.99 -5.14 10.18
C GLU A 138 -1.40 -6.30 10.96
N CYS A 139 -0.20 -6.13 11.52
CA CYS A 139 0.37 -7.14 12.40
C CYS A 139 -0.27 -7.08 13.80
N PRO A 140 -0.85 -8.17 14.32
CA PRO A 140 -1.40 -8.17 15.68
C PRO A 140 -0.32 -8.02 16.76
N SER A 141 0.96 -8.28 16.46
CA SER A 141 2.05 -8.20 17.44
C SER A 141 2.76 -6.85 17.49
N CYS A 142 2.83 -6.12 16.38
CA CYS A 142 3.53 -4.83 16.34
C CYS A 142 2.70 -3.68 15.76
N ALA A 143 1.41 -3.90 15.52
CA ALA A 143 0.42 -2.94 14.99
C ALA A 143 0.80 -2.29 13.65
N ARG A 144 1.80 -2.80 12.93
CA ARG A 144 2.23 -2.21 11.66
C ARG A 144 1.34 -2.65 10.51
N ALA A 145 0.77 -1.68 9.81
CA ALA A 145 0.24 -1.86 8.48
C ALA A 145 1.37 -2.26 7.50
N GLN A 146 1.08 -3.22 6.63
CA GLN A 146 2.07 -3.74 5.69
C GLN A 146 1.40 -4.45 4.51
N TRP A 147 2.07 -4.44 3.37
CA TRP A 147 1.70 -5.29 2.25
C TRP A 147 2.37 -6.66 2.36
N VAL A 148 1.60 -7.72 2.19
CA VAL A 148 2.10 -9.10 2.11
C VAL A 148 1.51 -9.83 0.91
N THR A 149 2.17 -10.91 0.49
CA THR A 149 1.57 -11.88 -0.43
C THR A 149 0.83 -12.95 0.37
N LEU A 150 -0.13 -13.64 -0.24
CA LEU A 150 -0.83 -14.76 0.39
C LEU A 150 0.01 -16.05 0.48
N ARG A 151 1.32 -16.01 0.21
CA ARG A 151 2.22 -17.16 0.40
C ARG A 151 2.39 -17.46 1.89
N ARG A 152 2.05 -18.69 2.30
CA ARG A 152 2.21 -19.17 3.67
C ARG A 152 3.66 -19.54 4.01
N PRO A 153 4.05 -19.52 5.30
CA PRO A 153 3.28 -19.01 6.43
C PRO A 153 3.25 -17.48 6.43
N TRP A 154 2.11 -16.90 6.80
CA TRP A 154 1.92 -15.45 6.89
C TRP A 154 2.62 -14.91 8.13
N ARG A 155 3.67 -14.14 7.88
CA ARG A 155 4.46 -13.51 8.94
C ARG A 155 4.64 -12.04 8.63
N CYS A 156 4.65 -11.24 9.69
CA CYS A 156 4.92 -9.83 9.57
C CYS A 156 6.30 -9.60 8.94
N ARG A 157 6.37 -8.73 7.94
CA ARG A 157 7.59 -8.34 7.23
C ARG A 157 8.53 -7.53 8.13
N SER A 158 8.01 -6.84 9.13
CA SER A 158 8.78 -6.09 10.12
C SER A 158 9.25 -6.98 11.29
N CYS A 159 8.33 -7.47 12.13
CA CYS A 159 8.68 -8.18 13.38
C CYS A 159 8.75 -9.72 13.27
N ARG A 160 8.41 -10.30 12.10
CA ARG A 160 8.40 -11.76 11.82
C ARG A 160 7.41 -12.61 12.64
N ALA A 161 6.62 -11.98 13.50
CA ALA A 161 5.52 -12.64 14.21
C ALA A 161 4.50 -13.23 13.22
N SER A 162 3.78 -14.25 13.66
CA SER A 162 2.66 -14.80 12.89
C SER A 162 1.60 -13.71 12.70
N LEU A 163 0.98 -13.67 11.52
CA LEU A 163 -0.19 -12.81 11.28
C LEU A 163 -1.50 -13.47 11.76
N GLY A 164 -1.40 -14.63 12.43
CA GLY A 164 -2.56 -15.38 12.93
C GLY A 164 -3.02 -16.48 11.96
N ALA A 165 -4.05 -17.22 12.38
CA ALA A 165 -4.66 -18.29 11.58
C ALA A 165 -5.57 -17.74 10.48
N THR A 166 -6.27 -16.63 10.78
CA THR A 166 -7.25 -15.95 9.92
C THR A 166 -6.99 -14.43 9.87
N PRO A 167 -5.83 -13.97 9.39
CA PRO A 167 -5.56 -12.55 9.21
C PRO A 167 -6.54 -11.92 8.22
N ARG A 168 -6.99 -10.69 8.50
CA ARG A 168 -7.73 -9.90 7.51
C ARG A 168 -6.75 -9.30 6.51
N PHE A 169 -7.06 -9.49 5.23
CA PHE A 169 -6.30 -8.99 4.10
C PHE A 169 -7.19 -8.07 3.28
N TYR A 170 -6.72 -6.85 3.05
CA TYR A 170 -7.42 -5.88 2.22
C TYR A 170 -6.82 -5.89 0.83
N SER A 171 -7.69 -6.08 -0.16
CA SER A 171 -7.39 -5.89 -1.58
C SER A 171 -7.68 -4.43 -1.99
N PRO A 172 -7.05 -3.93 -3.06
CA PRO A 172 -7.38 -2.61 -3.60
C PRO A 172 -8.84 -2.53 -4.10
N ALA A 173 -9.44 -3.67 -4.46
CA ALA A 173 -10.82 -3.77 -4.93
C ALA A 173 -11.86 -3.47 -3.86
N GLU A 174 -11.54 -3.69 -2.58
CA GLU A 174 -12.44 -3.42 -1.46
C GLU A 174 -12.61 -1.93 -1.18
N GLN A 175 -11.71 -1.07 -1.69
CA GLN A 175 -11.85 0.38 -1.56
C GLN A 175 -12.00 0.86 -0.11
N LEU A 176 -11.31 0.23 0.84
CA LEU A 176 -11.37 0.60 2.26
C LEU A 176 -10.25 1.55 2.68
N ILE A 177 -9.15 1.57 1.95
CA ILE A 177 -7.98 2.39 2.30
C ILE A 177 -8.15 3.77 1.69
N ARG A 178 -8.32 4.78 2.53
CA ARG A 178 -8.46 6.18 2.08
C ARG A 178 -7.18 6.64 1.39
N PHE A 179 -7.34 7.29 0.24
CA PHE A 179 -6.26 7.95 -0.46
C PHE A 179 -6.10 9.37 0.07
N GLY A 180 -4.89 9.77 0.40
CA GLY A 180 -4.59 11.16 0.76
C GLY A 180 -4.80 12.08 -0.44
N GLU A 181 -5.63 13.11 -0.31
CA GLU A 181 -5.78 14.15 -1.34
C GLU A 181 -5.49 15.52 -0.74
N GLY A 182 -4.28 16.07 -0.96
CA GLY A 182 -3.93 17.42 -0.53
C GLY A 182 -3.97 17.67 0.99
N ALA A 183 -3.77 18.92 1.41
CA ALA A 183 -3.35 19.35 2.76
C ALA A 183 -4.34 19.11 3.93
N SER A 184 -5.15 18.06 3.93
CA SER A 184 -6.07 17.75 5.01
C SER A 184 -6.24 16.24 5.23
N LEU A 185 -5.21 15.60 5.78
CA LEU A 185 -5.41 14.46 6.67
C LEU A 185 -4.59 14.70 7.95
N THR A 186 -5.22 15.39 8.90
CA THR A 186 -4.79 15.36 10.30
C THR A 186 -4.85 13.91 10.77
N SER A 187 -3.69 13.34 11.07
CA SER A 187 -3.45 11.94 11.49
C SER A 187 -4.41 11.43 12.58
N ALA A 188 -4.96 12.32 13.41
CA ALA A 188 -5.87 11.94 14.51
C ALA A 188 -7.25 11.41 14.07
N ARG A 189 -7.77 11.78 12.88
CA ARG A 189 -9.14 11.40 12.47
C ARG A 189 -9.24 10.02 11.81
N VAL A 190 -8.13 9.51 11.26
CA VAL A 190 -8.11 8.20 10.58
C VAL A 190 -8.15 7.06 11.60
N ASP A 191 -7.39 7.18 12.69
CA ASP A 191 -7.43 6.22 13.81
C ASP A 191 -8.82 6.13 14.44
N GLU A 192 -9.53 7.26 14.59
CA GLU A 192 -10.86 7.31 15.18
C GLU A 192 -11.93 6.72 14.25
N ASP A 193 -11.86 7.01 12.95
CA ASP A 193 -12.78 6.45 11.95
C ASP A 193 -12.56 4.93 11.77
N ILE A 194 -11.30 4.45 11.76
CA ILE A 194 -11.00 3.02 11.66
C ILE A 194 -11.42 2.28 12.93
N ARG A 195 -11.17 2.84 14.12
CA ARG A 195 -11.64 2.26 15.40
C ARG A 195 -13.16 2.20 15.46
N ARG A 196 -13.86 3.25 15.02
CA ARG A 196 -15.33 3.29 14.97
C ARG A 196 -15.88 2.22 14.03
N LEU A 197 -15.35 2.10 12.82
CA LEU A 197 -15.80 1.07 11.87
C LEU A 197 -15.51 -0.35 12.38
N ALA A 198 -14.35 -0.58 13.01
CA ALA A 198 -14.03 -1.87 13.62
C ALA A 198 -14.90 -2.18 14.85
N GLU A 199 -15.44 -1.16 15.53
CA GLU A 199 -16.37 -1.31 16.64
C GLU A 199 -17.80 -1.59 16.18
N GLU A 200 -18.25 -0.90 15.13
CA GLU A 200 -19.53 -1.15 14.47
C GLU A 200 -19.58 -2.57 13.87
N GLU A 201 -18.49 -3.06 13.27
CA GLU A 201 -18.41 -4.44 12.75
C GLU A 201 -18.42 -5.47 13.91
N ARG A 202 -17.73 -5.20 15.04
CA ARG A 202 -17.81 -6.06 16.25
C ARG A 202 -19.21 -6.10 16.86
N LEU A 203 -19.92 -4.97 16.88
CA LEU A 203 -21.28 -4.88 17.43
C LEU A 203 -22.30 -5.55 16.51
N ALA A 204 -22.07 -5.52 15.19
CA ALA A 204 -22.87 -6.26 14.22
C ALA A 204 -22.67 -7.78 14.37
N ASP A 205 -21.43 -8.25 14.53
CA ASP A 205 -21.13 -9.68 14.76
C ASP A 205 -21.62 -10.18 16.13
N ALA A 206 -21.75 -9.30 17.13
CA ALA A 206 -22.28 -9.64 18.46
C ALA A 206 -23.82 -9.62 18.54
N GLY A 207 -24.50 -9.12 17.51
CA GLY A 207 -25.96 -8.99 17.46
C GLY A 207 -26.70 -10.23 16.93
N ASP A 208 -25.98 -11.24 16.44
CA ASP A 208 -26.56 -12.46 15.86
C ASP A 208 -26.72 -13.64 16.84
N ASP A 209 -26.29 -13.49 18.10
CA ASP A 209 -26.54 -14.46 19.18
C ASP A 209 -27.75 -14.03 20.04
N GLU A 210 -28.96 -14.03 19.48
CA GLU A 210 -30.16 -14.19 20.32
C GLU A 210 -30.29 -15.67 20.71
N PRO A 211 -30.33 -16.01 22.01
CA PRO A 211 -30.66 -17.37 22.43
C PRO A 211 -32.16 -17.58 22.16
N GLY A 212 -32.47 -18.30 21.09
CA GLY A 212 -33.81 -18.83 20.84
C GLY A 212 -34.19 -19.79 21.98
N ASP A 213 -34.90 -19.26 22.97
CA ASP A 213 -35.49 -19.98 24.10
C ASP A 213 -36.74 -20.75 23.60
N TRP A 214 -36.70 -22.08 23.77
CA TRP A 214 -37.77 -23.11 23.76
C TRP A 214 -38.92 -23.06 22.76
#